data_AF-A0AAU6RIE9-F1
#
_entry.id   AF-A0AAU6RIE9-F1
#
_cell.length_a   1.000
_cell.length_b   1.000
_cell.length_c   1.000
_cell.angle_alpha   90.00
_cell.angle_beta   90.00
_cell.angle_gamma   90.00
#
_symmetry.space_group_name_H-M   'P 1'
#
loop_
_entity.id
_entity.type
_entity.pdbx_description
1 polymer ?
#
loop_
_entity_poly.entity_id
_entity_poly.type
_entity_poly.pdbx_seq_one_letter_code
_entity_poly.pdbx_strand_id
1 'polypeptide(L)'
;MTNIGDKVKLKKYDETIYTVVNVEDEHVRVINGTGTQLMQVRKDFIDVVEQYIDYKQRADELEKRWSELVDVLKKKYEYYKVRADDESVGLIEQDKWKIAKHELMMVLKIMTDLKRGETE
;
A
#
# COMPACT_ATOMS: atom_id res chain seq x y z
N MET A 1 10.94 21.19 -4.29
CA MET A 1 9.73 21.93 -4.73
C MET A 1 8.56 21.30 -4.00
N THR A 2 7.72 22.08 -3.33
CA THR A 2 6.61 21.55 -2.52
C THR A 2 5.37 21.31 -3.39
N ASN A 3 4.78 20.13 -3.28
CA ASN A 3 3.61 19.69 -4.02
C ASN A 3 2.42 19.40 -3.09
N ILE A 4 1.22 19.37 -3.66
CA ILE A 4 0.02 18.92 -2.95
C ILE A 4 0.22 17.46 -2.51
N GLY A 5 -0.07 17.17 -1.24
CA GLY A 5 0.12 15.86 -0.61
C GLY A 5 1.44 15.71 0.14
N ASP A 6 2.39 16.66 0.00
CA ASP A 6 3.65 16.61 0.75
C ASP A 6 3.42 16.77 2.25
N LYS A 7 4.23 16.09 3.05
CA LYS A 7 4.30 16.31 4.49
C LYS A 7 5.39 17.30 4.82
N VAL A 8 5.04 18.34 5.56
CA VAL A 8 5.91 19.46 5.89
C VAL A 8 5.87 19.76 7.39
N LYS A 9 6.97 20.30 7.92
CA LYS A 9 7.03 20.93 9.24
C LYS A 9 7.15 22.44 9.06
N LEU A 10 6.65 23.19 10.04
CA LEU A 10 6.76 24.64 10.04
C LEU A 10 7.99 25.04 10.86
N LYS A 11 8.95 25.74 10.24
CA LYS A 11 10.25 26.11 10.87
C LYS A 11 10.13 26.83 12.22
N LYS A 12 9.02 27.51 12.48
CA LYS A 12 8.77 28.30 13.70
C LYS A 12 7.72 27.72 14.64
N TYR A 13 7.01 26.67 14.24
CA TYR A 13 5.85 26.16 14.97
C TYR A 13 5.94 24.64 15.09
N ASP A 14 6.47 24.20 16.24
CA ASP A 14 6.40 22.84 16.76
C ASP A 14 6.96 21.72 15.84
N GLU A 15 7.03 20.49 16.35
CA GLU A 15 7.38 19.30 15.57
C GLU A 15 6.17 18.72 14.80
N THR A 16 5.02 19.40 14.86
CA THR A 16 3.78 18.98 14.22
C THR A 16 3.96 18.84 12.71
N ILE A 17 3.56 17.68 12.17
CA ILE A 17 3.60 17.38 10.74
C ILE A 17 2.26 17.78 10.12
N TYR A 18 2.34 18.59 9.06
CA TYR A 18 1.20 19.03 8.27
C TYR A 18 1.23 18.42 6.87
N THR A 19 0.07 18.38 6.20
CA THR A 19 -0.10 17.93 4.82
C THR A 19 -0.44 19.12 3.94
N VAL A 20 0.29 19.31 2.85
CA VAL A 20 0.00 20.37 1.88
C VAL A 20 -1.26 20.01 1.10
N VAL A 21 -2.24 20.92 1.09
CA VAL A 21 -3.52 20.75 0.37
C VAL A 21 -3.68 21.72 -0.79
N ASN A 22 -2.92 22.82 -0.80
CA ASN A 22 -2.88 23.75 -1.92
C ASN A 22 -1.52 24.45 -1.98
N VAL A 23 -1.05 24.75 -3.19
CA VAL A 23 0.21 25.45 -3.47
C VAL A 23 -0.12 26.67 -4.34
N GLU A 24 0.09 27.85 -3.77
CA GLU A 24 0.00 29.16 -4.47
C GLU A 24 1.43 29.65 -4.77
N ASP A 25 1.62 30.81 -5.40
CA ASP A 25 2.97 31.28 -5.80
C ASP A 25 3.92 31.45 -4.60
N GLU A 26 3.49 32.16 -3.56
CA GLU A 26 4.31 32.44 -2.36
C GLU A 26 3.89 31.65 -1.12
N HIS A 27 2.70 31.05 -1.14
CA HIS A 27 2.07 30.42 0.02
C HIS A 27 1.69 28.97 -0.25
N VAL A 28 1.60 28.19 0.82
CA VAL A 28 1.01 26.85 0.83
C VAL A 28 -0.10 26.80 1.87
N ARG A 29 -1.18 26.09 1.56
CA ARG A 29 -2.17 25.72 2.56
C ARG A 29 -1.88 24.33 3.06
N VAL A 30 -1.90 24.18 4.37
CA VAL A 30 -1.57 22.93 5.04
C VAL A 30 -2.66 22.55 6.05
N ILE A 31 -2.85 21.25 6.25
CA ILE A 31 -3.73 20.70 7.28
C ILE A 31 -2.95 19.82 8.26
N ASN A 32 -3.30 19.85 9.54
CA ASN A 32 -2.72 18.94 10.52
C ASN A 32 -3.25 17.50 10.34
N GLY A 33 -2.69 16.53 11.08
CA GLY A 33 -3.05 15.11 10.96
C GLY A 33 -4.53 14.79 11.21
N THR A 34 -5.26 15.65 11.93
CA THR A 34 -6.70 15.51 12.21
C THR A 34 -7.60 16.15 11.15
N GLY A 35 -7.02 16.88 10.18
CA GLY A 35 -7.77 17.59 9.14
C GLY A 35 -8.61 18.78 9.64
N THR A 36 -8.48 19.15 10.91
CA THR A 36 -9.32 20.16 11.56
C THR A 36 -8.75 21.57 11.49
N GLN A 37 -7.45 21.71 11.24
CA GLN A 37 -6.78 23.01 11.21
C GLN A 37 -6.17 23.27 9.83
N LEU A 38 -6.79 24.18 9.07
CA LEU A 38 -6.26 24.70 7.81
C LEU A 38 -5.43 25.96 8.10
N MET A 39 -4.17 25.98 7.69
CA MET A 39 -3.29 27.14 7.82
C MET A 39 -2.71 27.52 6.46
N GLN A 40 -2.59 28.82 6.19
CA GLN A 40 -1.84 29.33 5.05
C GLN A 40 -0.49 29.83 5.55
N VAL A 41 0.59 29.30 4.99
CA VAL A 41 1.96 29.57 5.43
C VAL A 41 2.81 29.92 4.22
N ARG A 42 3.73 30.88 4.35
CA ARG A 42 4.66 31.19 3.26
C ARG A 42 5.63 30.02 3.03
N LYS A 43 6.00 29.80 1.77
CA LYS A 43 6.84 28.67 1.32
C LYS A 43 8.23 28.63 1.96
N ASP A 44 8.77 29.76 2.38
CA ASP A 44 10.07 29.87 3.06
C ASP A 44 10.04 29.34 4.50
N PHE A 45 8.87 29.25 5.13
CA PHE A 45 8.67 28.75 6.49
C PHE A 45 8.36 27.25 6.59
N ILE A 46 8.31 26.53 5.46
CA ILE A 46 8.10 25.08 5.44
C ILE A 46 9.41 24.35 5.18
N ASP A 47 9.61 23.25 5.90
CA ASP A 47 10.61 22.24 5.56
C ASP A 47 9.90 20.94 5.22
N VAL A 48 10.28 20.36 4.08
CA VAL A 48 9.77 19.05 3.65
C VAL A 48 10.37 17.98 4.55
N VAL A 49 9.53 17.07 5.05
CA VAL A 49 10.00 15.97 5.89
C VAL A 49 10.53 14.85 4.99
N GLU A 50 11.82 14.89 4.64
CA GLU A 50 12.46 13.94 3.73
C GLU A 50 12.28 12.47 4.16
N GLN A 51 12.33 12.19 5.46
CA GLN A 51 12.06 10.85 6.00
C GLN A 51 10.65 10.35 5.65
N TYR A 52 9.64 11.24 5.62
CA TYR A 52 8.29 10.84 5.23
C TYR A 52 8.21 10.50 3.74
N ILE A 53 8.96 11.23 2.89
CA ILE A 53 9.07 10.91 1.47
C ILE A 53 9.72 9.53 1.29
N ASP A 54 10.80 9.23 2.01
CA ASP A 54 11.45 7.93 1.98
C ASP A 54 10.51 6.80 2.43
N TYR A 55 9.84 6.97 3.57
CA TYR A 55 8.89 5.96 4.05
C TYR A 55 7.71 5.75 3.10
N LYS A 56 7.19 6.83 2.49
CA LYS A 56 6.12 6.73 1.49
C LYS A 56 6.59 5.97 0.25
N GLN A 57 7.75 6.31 -0.28
CA GLN A 57 8.33 5.60 -1.44
C GLN A 57 8.51 4.11 -1.15
N ARG A 58 9.08 3.77 0.03
CA ARG A 58 9.26 2.38 0.45
C ARG A 58 7.93 1.65 0.64
N ALA A 59 6.91 2.31 1.19
CA ALA A 59 5.58 1.73 1.33
C ALA A 59 4.92 1.48 -0.03
N ASP A 60 5.00 2.43 -0.96
CA ASP A 60 4.47 2.30 -2.32
C ASP A 60 5.17 1.16 -3.10
N GLU A 61 6.49 1.02 -2.94
CA GLU A 61 7.26 -0.09 -3.51
C GLU A 61 6.86 -1.44 -2.93
N LEU A 62 6.65 -1.51 -1.60
CA LEU A 62 6.18 -2.72 -0.94
C LEU A 62 4.77 -3.10 -1.40
N GLU A 63 3.86 -2.14 -1.50
CA GLU A 63 2.49 -2.34 -1.99
C GLU A 63 2.47 -2.83 -3.44
N LYS A 64 3.36 -2.30 -4.29
CA LYS A 64 3.54 -2.78 -5.66
C LYS A 64 4.02 -4.22 -5.69
N ARG A 65 5.09 -4.55 -4.95
CA ARG A 65 5.65 -5.92 -4.88
C ARG A 65 4.63 -6.91 -4.32
N TRP A 66 3.86 -6.49 -3.32
CA TRP A 66 2.77 -7.28 -2.75
C TRP A 66 1.70 -7.59 -3.80
N SER A 67 1.28 -6.57 -4.55
CA SER A 67 0.27 -6.71 -5.61
C SER A 67 0.73 -7.65 -6.72
N GLU A 68 1.98 -7.52 -7.17
CA GLU A 68 2.58 -8.42 -8.16
C GLU A 68 2.63 -9.87 -7.67
N LEU A 69 2.99 -10.08 -6.40
CA LEU A 69 2.99 -11.42 -5.80
C LEU A 69 1.57 -12.01 -5.75
N VAL A 70 0.58 -11.23 -5.29
CA VAL A 70 -0.83 -11.66 -5.26
C VAL A 70 -1.32 -12.06 -6.65
N ASP A 71 -0.97 -11.30 -7.69
CA ASP A 71 -1.37 -11.62 -9.06
C ASP A 71 -0.74 -12.92 -9.57
N VAL A 72 0.54 -13.15 -9.29
CA VAL A 72 1.23 -14.41 -9.64
C VAL A 72 0.57 -15.60 -8.92
N LEU A 73 0.27 -15.45 -7.63
CA LEU A 73 -0.37 -16.51 -6.85
C LEU A 73 -1.80 -16.79 -7.34
N LYS A 74 -2.59 -15.77 -7.68
CA LYS A 74 -3.92 -15.95 -8.29
C LYS A 74 -3.86 -16.72 -9.61
N LYS A 75 -2.89 -16.38 -10.48
CA LYS A 75 -2.69 -17.12 -11.75
C LYS A 75 -2.35 -18.59 -11.51
N LYS A 76 -1.49 -18.89 -10.54
CA LYS A 76 -1.18 -20.28 -10.16
C LYS A 76 -2.39 -21.01 -9.57
N TYR A 77 -3.21 -20.31 -8.78
CA TYR A 77 -4.43 -20.88 -8.21
C TYR A 77 -5.42 -21.28 -9.29
N GLU A 78 -5.69 -20.39 -10.26
CA GLU A 78 -6.57 -20.73 -11.39
C GLU A 78 -6.02 -21.90 -12.21
N TYR A 79 -4.71 -21.97 -12.41
CA TYR A 79 -4.08 -23.13 -13.06
C TYR A 79 -4.33 -24.43 -12.29
N TYR A 80 -4.09 -24.47 -10.97
CA TYR A 80 -4.33 -25.66 -10.15
C TYR A 80 -5.81 -26.02 -10.06
N LYS A 81 -6.70 -25.03 -10.07
CA LYS A 81 -8.15 -25.26 -10.12
C LYS A 81 -8.56 -26.01 -11.38
N VAL A 82 -8.11 -25.57 -12.56
CA VAL A 82 -8.37 -26.27 -13.82
C VAL A 82 -7.81 -27.68 -13.80
N ARG A 83 -6.58 -27.87 -13.28
CA ARG A 83 -5.93 -29.19 -13.21
C ARG A 83 -6.56 -30.16 -12.20
N ALA A 84 -7.10 -29.64 -11.10
CA ALA A 84 -7.76 -30.45 -10.09
C ALA A 84 -9.07 -31.08 -10.58
N ASP A 85 -9.71 -30.47 -11.58
CA ASP A 85 -10.98 -30.90 -12.16
C ASP A 85 -10.78 -31.60 -13.52
N ASP A 86 -9.53 -31.80 -13.97
CA ASP A 86 -9.19 -32.41 -15.25
C ASP A 86 -9.25 -33.95 -15.16
N GLU A 87 -10.39 -34.52 -15.57
CA GLU A 87 -10.66 -35.96 -15.61
C GLU A 87 -9.74 -36.75 -16.56
N SER A 88 -9.01 -36.07 -17.45
CA SER A 88 -8.03 -36.73 -18.32
C SER A 88 -6.73 -37.11 -17.60
N VAL A 89 -6.50 -36.56 -16.41
CA VAL A 89 -5.33 -36.84 -15.57
C VAL A 89 -5.68 -37.92 -14.55
N GLY A 90 -4.75 -38.86 -14.29
CA GLY A 90 -4.97 -39.93 -13.31
C GLY A 90 -5.29 -39.41 -11.90
N LEU A 91 -6.07 -40.19 -11.14
CA LEU A 91 -6.59 -39.82 -9.82
C LEU A 91 -5.52 -39.31 -8.83
N ILE A 92 -4.35 -39.95 -8.80
CA ILE A 92 -3.23 -39.55 -7.94
C ILE A 92 -2.77 -38.11 -8.25
N GLU A 93 -2.76 -37.75 -9.53
CA GLU A 93 -2.28 -36.44 -9.98
C GLU A 93 -3.34 -35.36 -9.72
N GLN A 94 -4.63 -35.69 -9.92
CA GLN A 94 -5.72 -34.81 -9.51
C GLN A 94 -5.68 -34.47 -8.02
N ASP A 95 -5.43 -35.46 -7.16
CA ASP A 95 -5.39 -35.24 -5.71
C ASP A 95 -4.22 -34.34 -5.31
N LYS A 96 -3.06 -34.44 -5.98
CA LYS A 96 -1.97 -33.46 -5.81
C LYS A 96 -2.40 -32.05 -6.21
N TRP A 97 -3.12 -31.90 -7.32
CA TRP A 97 -3.62 -30.58 -7.75
C TRP A 97 -4.66 -30.01 -6.78
N LYS A 98 -5.52 -30.85 -6.19
CA LYS A 98 -6.48 -30.44 -5.15
C LYS A 98 -5.77 -29.92 -3.89
N ILE A 99 -4.70 -30.61 -3.45
CA ILE A 99 -3.88 -30.17 -2.32
C ILE A 99 -3.21 -28.83 -2.65
N ALA A 100 -2.52 -28.72 -3.79
CA ALA A 100 -1.84 -27.50 -4.20
C ALA A 100 -2.81 -26.31 -4.36
N LYS A 101 -4.01 -26.54 -4.90
CA LYS A 101 -5.10 -25.55 -4.97
C LYS A 101 -5.50 -25.05 -3.58
N HIS A 102 -5.68 -25.97 -2.64
CA HIS A 102 -6.10 -25.65 -1.28
C HIS A 102 -5.04 -24.85 -0.52
N GLU A 103 -3.77 -25.28 -0.56
CA GLU A 103 -2.65 -24.57 0.08
C GLU A 103 -2.53 -23.14 -0.45
N LEU A 104 -2.64 -22.97 -1.77
CA LEU A 104 -2.53 -21.65 -2.39
C LEU A 104 -3.71 -20.73 -2.06
N MET A 105 -4.92 -21.28 -1.93
CA MET A 105 -6.09 -20.56 -1.43
C MET A 105 -5.86 -20.05 0.00
N MET A 106 -5.27 -20.88 0.88
CA MET A 106 -4.94 -20.50 2.25
C MET A 106 -3.94 -19.35 2.30
N VAL A 107 -2.88 -19.40 1.49
CA VAL A 107 -1.89 -18.32 1.39
C VAL A 107 -2.55 -17.01 0.93
N LEU A 108 -3.38 -17.06 -0.12
CA LEU A 108 -4.11 -15.89 -0.62
C LEU A 108 -5.06 -15.30 0.43
N LYS A 109 -5.69 -16.14 1.26
CA LYS A 109 -6.52 -15.71 2.38
C LYS A 109 -5.69 -14.98 3.43
N ILE A 110 -4.60 -15.59 3.92
CA ILE A 110 -3.69 -14.98 4.90
C ILE A 110 -3.19 -13.61 4.42
N MET A 111 -2.80 -13.51 3.14
CA MET A 111 -2.39 -12.23 2.56
C MET A 111 -3.53 -11.20 2.54
N THR A 112 -4.75 -11.62 2.25
CA THR A 112 -5.91 -10.71 2.27
C THR A 112 -6.18 -10.20 3.68
N ASP A 113 -6.14 -11.08 4.67
CA ASP A 113 -6.39 -10.77 6.08
C ASP A 113 -5.29 -9.81 6.61
N LEU A 114 -4.02 -10.09 6.29
CA LEU A 114 -2.88 -9.22 6.59
C LEU A 114 -3.04 -7.80 6.00
N LYS A 115 -3.51 -7.70 4.74
CA LYS A 115 -3.72 -6.40 4.08
C LYS A 115 -4.83 -5.58 4.73
N ARG A 116 -5.83 -6.23 5.32
CA ARG A 116 -6.94 -5.57 6.03
C ARG A 116 -6.59 -5.19 7.46
N GLY A 117 -5.44 -5.64 7.98
CA GLY A 117 -5.13 -5.54 9.41
C GLY A 117 -6.01 -6.46 10.26
N GLU A 118 -6.62 -7.47 9.65
CA GLU A 118 -7.43 -8.50 10.29
C GLU A 118 -6.54 -9.66 10.72
N THR A 119 -5.51 -9.38 11.52
CA THR A 119 -4.72 -10.43 12.18
C THR A 119 -5.31 -10.70 13.56
N GLU A 120 -5.59 -11.97 13.85
CA GLU A 120 -6.13 -12.48 15.13
C GLU A 120 -5.48 -11.86 16.39
#